data_AF-A0A2N4YDF0-F1
#
_entry.id   AF-A0A2N4YDF0-F1
#
_cell.length_a   1.000
_cell.length_b   1.000
_cell.length_c   1.000
_cell.angle_alpha   90.00
_cell.angle_beta   90.00
_cell.angle_gamma   90.00
#
_symmetry.space_group_name_H-M   'P 1'
#
loop_
_entity.id
_entity.type
_entity.pdbx_description
1 polymer ?
#
loop_
_entity_poly.entity_id
_entity_poly.type
_entity_poly.pdbx_seq_one_letter_code
_entity_poly.pdbx_strand_id
1 'polypeptide(L)'
;MIGQFRILGKVKALREDKALRALQKARLILREAEDRLAALEAELSDSRATLPARERALFRPVLGQTVGMPAIEDVKENVLALHRQHQELADRRDRARDHVKRCAQALEAARNELRMRQQDSEKIGTVTGELAEALAADQLAREEAEIEDAFSRPRTRPGTPPPEVAA
;
A
#
# COMPACT_ATOMS: atom_id res chain seq x y z
N MET A 1 -25.34 -5.30 21.28
CA MET A 1 -24.22 -6.07 20.69
C MET A 1 -24.09 -5.85 19.18
N ILE A 2 -25.11 -6.12 18.35
CA ILE A 2 -25.05 -5.90 16.88
C ILE A 2 -24.60 -4.48 16.47
N GLY A 3 -25.04 -3.43 17.18
CA GLY A 3 -24.58 -2.06 16.91
C GLY A 3 -23.07 -1.86 17.08
N GLN A 4 -22.44 -2.52 18.06
CA GLN A 4 -21.00 -2.45 18.29
C GLN A 4 -20.21 -3.15 17.18
N PHE A 5 -20.70 -4.31 16.70
CA PHE A 5 -20.08 -5.00 15.57
C PHE A 5 -20.24 -4.24 14.24
N ARG A 6 -21.35 -3.52 14.02
CA ARG A 6 -21.49 -2.61 12.87
C ARG A 6 -20.46 -1.48 12.90
N ILE A 7 -20.21 -0.88 14.06
CA ILE A 7 -19.17 0.15 14.22
C ILE A 7 -17.79 -0.46 13.96
N LEU A 8 -17.52 -1.64 14.53
CA LEU A 8 -16.25 -2.33 14.32
C LEU A 8 -16.02 -2.66 12.83
N GLY A 9 -17.05 -3.12 12.12
CA GLY A 9 -16.99 -3.36 10.67
C GLY A 9 -16.63 -2.09 9.89
N LYS A 10 -17.25 -0.96 10.21
CA LYS A 10 -16.87 0.35 9.61
C LYS A 10 -15.40 0.70 9.89
N VAL A 11 -14.93 0.50 11.11
CA VAL A 11 -13.52 0.76 11.47
C VAL A 11 -12.56 -0.16 10.72
N LYS A 12 -12.91 -1.43 10.54
CA LYS A 12 -12.09 -2.39 9.76
C LYS A 12 -12.05 -2.02 8.28
N ALA A 13 -13.19 -1.68 7.68
CA ALA A 13 -13.25 -1.19 6.30
C ALA A 13 -12.38 0.07 6.08
N LEU A 14 -12.45 1.05 6.99
CA LEU A 14 -11.59 2.25 6.90
C LEU A 14 -10.10 1.92 6.99
N ARG A 15 -9.72 0.89 7.76
CA ARG A 15 -8.32 0.43 7.85
C ARG A 15 -7.87 -0.29 6.58
N GLU A 16 -8.75 -1.08 5.97
CA GLU A 16 -8.52 -1.71 4.67
C GLU A 16 -8.33 -0.65 3.57
N ASP A 17 -9.21 0.35 3.50
CA ASP A 17 -9.10 1.48 2.56
C ASP A 17 -7.77 2.23 2.75
N LYS A 18 -7.36 2.47 4.01
CA LYS A 18 -6.08 3.09 4.31
C LYS A 18 -4.91 2.24 3.82
N ALA A 19 -4.96 0.92 4.00
CA ALA A 19 -3.94 -0.01 3.50
C ALA A 19 -3.91 -0.04 1.97
N LEU A 20 -5.07 0.01 1.30
CA LEU A 20 -5.17 0.09 -0.16
C LEU A 20 -4.51 1.37 -0.69
N ARG A 21 -4.79 2.53 -0.08
CA ARG A 21 -4.15 3.80 -0.44
C ARG A 21 -2.64 3.76 -0.21
N ALA A 22 -2.18 3.14 0.88
CA ALA A 22 -0.76 2.96 1.14
C ALA A 22 -0.09 2.08 0.06
N LEU A 23 -0.75 1.00 -0.36
CA LEU A 23 -0.28 0.14 -1.45
C LEU A 23 -0.19 0.91 -2.78
N GLN A 24 -1.22 1.69 -3.13
CA GLN A 24 -1.21 2.52 -4.34
C GLN A 24 -0.07 3.54 -4.31
N LYS A 25 0.12 4.22 -3.17
CA LYS A 25 1.24 5.15 -2.99
C LYS A 25 2.60 4.44 -3.15
N ALA A 26 2.77 3.27 -2.56
CA ALA A 26 3.99 2.49 -2.69
C ALA A 26 4.29 2.08 -4.15
N ARG A 27 3.25 1.74 -4.93
CA ARG A 27 3.39 1.45 -6.37
C ARG A 27 3.89 2.66 -7.16
N LEU A 28 3.32 3.84 -6.90
CA LEU A 28 3.75 5.07 -7.56
C LEU A 28 5.21 5.40 -7.24
N ILE A 29 5.58 5.34 -5.96
CA ILE A 29 6.96 5.59 -5.52
C ILE A 29 7.94 4.60 -6.16
N LEU A 30 7.59 3.31 -6.23
CA LEU A 30 8.45 2.32 -6.89
C LEU A 30 8.66 2.67 -8.37
N ARG A 31 7.58 3.00 -9.08
CA ARG A 31 7.65 3.39 -10.49
C ARG A 31 8.52 4.63 -10.70
N GLU A 32 8.34 5.67 -9.89
CA GLU A 32 9.18 6.88 -9.94
C GLU A 32 10.67 6.57 -9.68
N ALA A 33 10.96 5.65 -8.77
CA ALA A 33 12.32 5.21 -8.49
C ALA A 33 12.93 4.41 -9.65
N GLU A 34 12.14 3.55 -10.31
CA GLU A 34 12.54 2.79 -11.50
C GLU A 34 12.80 3.72 -12.69
N ASP A 35 11.90 4.68 -12.94
CA ASP A 35 12.06 5.68 -14.01
C ASP A 35 13.34 6.50 -13.80
N ARG A 36 13.64 6.88 -12.54
CA ARG A 36 14.88 7.59 -12.20
C ARG A 36 16.13 6.73 -12.37
N LEU A 37 16.07 5.44 -12.03
CA LEU A 37 17.17 4.52 -12.25
C LEU A 37 17.45 4.37 -13.76
N ALA A 38 16.41 4.19 -14.57
CA ALA A 38 16.52 4.09 -16.02
C ALA A 38 17.16 5.34 -16.64
N ALA A 39 16.77 6.53 -16.18
CA ALA A 39 17.38 7.79 -16.62
C ALA A 39 18.89 7.86 -16.29
N LEU A 40 19.28 7.48 -15.07
CA LEU A 40 20.69 7.44 -14.66
C LEU A 40 21.51 6.38 -15.42
N GLU A 41 20.90 5.25 -15.76
CA GLU A 41 21.53 4.21 -16.58
C GLU A 41 21.79 4.70 -18.00
N ALA A 42 20.85 5.44 -18.58
CA ALA A 42 21.03 6.11 -19.87
C ALA A 42 22.16 7.16 -19.83
N GLU A 43 22.14 8.06 -18.83
CA GLU A 43 23.19 9.06 -18.65
C GLU A 43 24.58 8.44 -18.47
N LEU A 44 24.67 7.35 -17.69
CA LEU A 44 25.94 6.64 -17.47
C LEU A 44 26.42 5.94 -18.74
N SER A 45 25.50 5.35 -19.52
CA SER A 45 25.80 4.74 -20.82
C SER A 45 26.37 5.78 -21.79
N ASP A 46 25.72 6.94 -21.91
CA ASP A 46 26.16 8.04 -22.78
C ASP A 46 27.51 8.61 -22.32
N SER A 47 27.68 8.79 -21.00
CA SER A 47 28.94 9.20 -20.40
C SER A 47 30.05 8.22 -20.73
N ARG A 48 29.81 6.90 -20.58
CA ARG A 48 30.78 5.85 -20.90
C ARG A 48 31.15 5.83 -22.38
N ALA A 49 30.17 6.00 -23.27
CA ALA A 49 30.40 6.03 -24.71
C ALA A 49 31.25 7.24 -25.14
N THR A 50 31.04 8.40 -24.52
CA THR A 50 31.72 9.65 -24.87
C THR A 50 33.04 9.88 -24.12
N LEU A 51 33.26 9.18 -22.99
CA LEU A 51 34.42 9.37 -22.12
C LEU A 51 35.76 9.29 -22.87
N PRO A 52 36.05 8.28 -23.71
CA PRO A 52 37.34 8.19 -24.39
C PRO A 52 37.57 9.31 -25.42
N ALA A 53 36.49 9.81 -26.04
CA ALA A 53 36.59 10.93 -26.98
C ALA A 53 36.86 12.24 -26.24
N ARG A 54 36.17 12.48 -25.12
CA ARG A 54 36.38 13.65 -24.25
C ARG A 54 37.78 13.66 -23.65
N GLU A 55 38.26 12.53 -23.17
CA GLU A 55 39.61 12.38 -22.62
C GLU A 55 40.68 12.67 -23.68
N ARG A 56 40.55 12.09 -24.89
CA ARG A 56 41.47 12.39 -26.01
C ARG A 56 41.45 13.85 -26.42
N ALA A 57 40.29 14.52 -26.36
CA ALA A 57 40.19 15.94 -26.65
C ALA A 57 41.00 16.80 -25.67
N LEU A 58 41.08 16.39 -24.38
CA LEU A 58 41.90 17.07 -23.37
C LEU A 58 43.40 16.91 -23.63
N PHE A 59 43.85 15.76 -24.12
CA PHE A 59 45.27 15.54 -24.43
C PHE A 59 45.75 16.16 -25.75
N ARG A 60 44.85 16.39 -26.70
CA ARG A 60 45.16 16.93 -28.04
C ARG A 60 46.04 18.21 -28.04
N PRO A 61 45.84 19.23 -27.20
CA PRO A 61 46.67 20.44 -27.20
C PRO A 61 48.12 20.22 -26.71
N VAL A 62 48.39 19.13 -25.99
CA VAL A 62 49.70 18.86 -25.36
C VAL A 62 50.49 17.80 -26.14
N LEU A 63 49.80 16.82 -26.72
CA LEU A 63 50.43 15.73 -27.46
C LEU A 63 51.23 16.25 -28.67
N GLY A 64 52.52 15.96 -28.67
CA GLY A 64 53.43 16.30 -29.78
C GLY A 64 53.83 17.78 -29.85
N GLN A 65 53.51 18.58 -28.82
CA GLN A 65 53.89 19.99 -28.73
C GLN A 65 54.87 20.23 -27.59
N THR A 66 55.78 21.18 -27.78
CA THR A 66 56.67 21.66 -26.71
C THR A 66 55.88 22.61 -25.81
N VAL A 67 55.28 22.06 -24.74
CA VAL A 67 54.52 22.83 -23.75
C VAL A 67 55.25 22.88 -22.41
N GLY A 68 54.99 23.94 -21.63
CA GLY A 68 55.49 24.04 -20.26
C GLY A 68 54.79 23.07 -19.32
N MET A 69 55.46 22.75 -18.20
CA MET A 69 54.92 21.90 -17.13
C MET A 69 53.50 22.30 -16.66
N PRO A 70 53.16 23.60 -16.50
CA PRO A 70 51.82 23.98 -16.05
C PRO A 70 50.70 23.48 -16.96
N ALA A 71 50.89 23.49 -18.28
CA ALA A 71 49.89 23.02 -19.23
C ALA A 71 49.63 21.50 -19.10
N ILE A 72 50.66 20.73 -18.72
CA ILE A 72 50.53 19.29 -18.48
C ILE A 72 49.73 19.05 -17.19
N GLU A 73 49.99 19.84 -16.15
CA GLU A 73 49.24 19.78 -14.89
C GLU A 73 47.77 20.13 -15.09
N ASP A 74 47.46 21.17 -15.86
CA ASP A 74 46.08 21.55 -16.20
C ASP A 74 45.34 20.41 -16.91
N VAL A 75 45.96 19.76 -17.91
CA VAL A 75 45.35 18.62 -18.61
C VAL A 75 45.11 17.45 -17.64
N LYS A 76 46.08 17.14 -16.78
CA LYS A 76 45.94 16.09 -15.76
C LYS A 76 44.77 16.40 -14.82
N GLU A 77 44.65 17.62 -14.32
CA GLU A 77 43.55 18.01 -13.43
C GLU A 77 42.19 17.89 -14.13
N ASN A 78 42.10 18.31 -15.38
CA ASN A 78 40.87 18.20 -16.18
C ASN A 78 40.48 16.74 -16.45
N VAL A 79 41.44 15.86 -16.74
CA VAL A 79 41.19 14.43 -16.92
C VAL A 79 40.73 13.80 -15.60
N LEU A 80 41.37 14.14 -14.48
CA LEU A 80 40.93 13.68 -13.15
C LEU A 80 39.51 14.16 -12.82
N ALA A 81 39.18 15.42 -13.13
CA ALA A 81 37.83 15.96 -12.95
C ALA A 81 36.80 15.21 -13.82
N LEU A 82 37.15 14.90 -15.07
CA LEU A 82 36.30 14.11 -15.97
C LEU A 82 36.01 12.71 -15.41
N HIS A 83 37.03 12.00 -14.91
CA HIS A 83 36.83 10.70 -14.29
C HIS A 83 36.02 10.78 -12.99
N ARG A 84 36.23 11.81 -12.16
CA ARG A 84 35.41 12.05 -10.96
C ARG A 84 33.94 12.24 -11.31
N GLN A 85 33.62 13.04 -12.32
CA GLN A 85 32.24 13.22 -12.79
C GLN A 85 31.61 11.90 -13.24
N HIS A 86 32.35 11.07 -13.98
CA HIS A 86 31.87 9.74 -14.38
C HIS A 86 31.63 8.83 -13.16
N GLN A 87 32.55 8.83 -12.19
CA GLN A 87 32.40 8.06 -10.96
C GLN A 87 31.19 8.52 -10.15
N GLU A 88 30.96 9.82 -10.04
CA GLU A 88 29.78 10.35 -9.35
C GLU A 88 28.46 9.89 -9.98
N LEU A 89 28.40 9.78 -11.31
CA LEU A 89 27.23 9.22 -12.01
C LEU A 89 27.05 7.74 -11.67
N ALA A 90 28.12 6.96 -11.65
CA ALA A 90 28.09 5.56 -11.24
C ALA A 90 27.57 5.40 -9.79
N ASP A 91 28.11 6.20 -8.86
CA ASP A 91 27.68 6.20 -7.46
C ASP A 91 26.21 6.60 -7.30
N ARG A 92 25.74 7.60 -8.08
CA ARG A 92 24.32 8.00 -8.10
C ARG A 92 23.43 6.86 -8.61
N ARG A 93 23.84 6.15 -9.65
CA ARG A 93 23.14 4.97 -10.19
C ARG A 93 23.06 3.85 -9.17
N ASP A 94 24.15 3.56 -8.46
CA ASP A 94 24.15 2.53 -7.40
C ASP A 94 23.22 2.91 -6.24
N ARG A 95 23.25 4.16 -5.78
CA ARG A 95 22.30 4.66 -4.77
C ARG A 95 20.84 4.57 -5.23
N ALA A 96 20.56 4.88 -6.51
CA ALA A 96 19.23 4.75 -7.09
C ALA A 96 18.77 3.29 -7.13
N ARG A 97 19.66 2.36 -7.49
CA ARG A 97 19.38 0.91 -7.47
C ARG A 97 19.01 0.43 -6.07
N ASP A 98 19.73 0.86 -5.04
CA ASP A 98 19.41 0.52 -3.67
C ASP A 98 18.13 1.20 -3.16
N HIS A 99 17.79 2.38 -3.69
CA HIS A 99 16.50 3.00 -3.46
C HIS A 99 15.35 2.17 -4.04
N VAL A 100 15.46 1.71 -5.31
CA VAL A 100 14.47 0.82 -5.95
C VAL A 100 14.26 -0.45 -5.12
N LYS A 101 15.33 -1.09 -4.64
CA LYS A 101 15.23 -2.27 -3.76
C LYS A 101 14.42 -1.97 -2.49
N ARG A 102 14.68 -0.85 -1.83
CA ARG A 102 13.94 -0.42 -0.62
C ARG A 102 12.47 -0.14 -0.93
N CYS A 103 12.17 0.50 -2.06
CA CYS A 103 10.81 0.75 -2.52
C CYS A 103 10.06 -0.56 -2.82
N ALA A 104 10.72 -1.54 -3.44
CA ALA A 104 10.14 -2.86 -3.70
C ALA A 104 9.81 -3.60 -2.39
N GLN A 105 10.72 -3.56 -1.40
CA GLN A 105 10.46 -4.11 -0.06
C GLN A 105 9.28 -3.42 0.62
N ALA A 106 9.17 -2.08 0.51
CA ALA A 106 8.04 -1.33 1.05
C ALA A 106 6.71 -1.69 0.34
N LEU A 107 6.74 -1.96 -0.96
CA LEU A 107 5.58 -2.43 -1.72
C LEU A 107 5.11 -3.80 -1.21
N GLU A 108 6.03 -4.74 -1.00
CA GLU A 108 5.70 -6.06 -0.43
C GLU A 108 5.13 -5.95 0.99
N ALA A 109 5.72 -5.11 1.83
CA ALA A 109 5.17 -4.84 3.17
C ALA A 109 3.74 -4.29 3.09
N ALA A 110 3.46 -3.35 2.17
CA ALA A 110 2.12 -2.81 1.96
C ALA A 110 1.12 -3.85 1.42
N ARG A 111 1.56 -4.79 0.56
CA ARG A 111 0.75 -5.92 0.08
C ARG A 111 0.34 -6.83 1.23
N ASN A 112 1.29 -7.19 2.08
CA ASN A 112 1.06 -8.05 3.24
C ASN A 112 0.10 -7.37 4.24
N GLU A 113 0.30 -6.08 4.52
CA GLU A 113 -0.59 -5.31 5.38
C GLU A 113 -2.03 -5.28 4.83
N LEU A 114 -2.22 -5.01 3.52
CA LEU A 114 -3.54 -5.03 2.91
C LEU A 114 -4.21 -6.40 3.08
N ARG A 115 -3.48 -7.50 2.82
CA ARG A 115 -3.99 -8.86 2.99
C ARG A 115 -4.44 -9.11 4.43
N MET A 116 -3.67 -8.68 5.41
CA MET A 116 -4.04 -8.81 6.83
C MET A 116 -5.32 -8.00 7.16
N ARG A 117 -5.48 -6.80 6.58
CA ARG A 117 -6.69 -5.99 6.79
C ARG A 117 -7.93 -6.57 6.12
N GLN A 118 -7.77 -7.17 4.95
CA GLN A 118 -8.86 -7.90 4.27
C GLN A 118 -9.34 -9.08 5.12
N GLN A 119 -8.42 -9.90 5.64
CA GLN A 119 -8.77 -11.01 6.53
C GLN A 119 -9.47 -10.54 7.82
N ASP A 120 -9.04 -9.42 8.39
CA ASP A 120 -9.70 -8.80 9.54
C ASP A 120 -11.14 -8.34 9.20
N SER A 121 -11.33 -7.79 8.00
CA SER A 121 -12.62 -7.31 7.49
C SER A 121 -13.59 -8.47 7.27
N GLU A 122 -13.12 -9.53 6.60
CA GLU A 122 -13.86 -10.77 6.34
C GLU A 122 -14.33 -11.43 7.64
N LYS A 123 -13.45 -11.57 8.64
CA LYS A 123 -13.80 -12.14 9.95
C LYS A 123 -14.96 -11.40 10.63
N ILE A 124 -14.93 -10.06 10.59
CA ILE A 124 -16.02 -9.27 11.16
C ILE A 124 -17.29 -9.45 10.33
N GLY A 125 -17.17 -9.53 9.00
CA GLY A 125 -18.27 -9.86 8.10
C GLY A 125 -18.99 -11.15 8.49
N THR A 126 -18.23 -12.25 8.65
CA THR A 126 -18.75 -13.56 9.08
C THR A 126 -19.48 -13.46 10.42
N VAL A 127 -18.84 -12.89 11.44
CA VAL A 127 -19.45 -12.77 12.78
C VAL A 127 -20.72 -11.90 12.74
N THR A 128 -20.73 -10.82 11.96
CA THR A 128 -21.93 -9.99 11.82
C THR A 128 -23.07 -10.69 11.09
N GLY A 129 -22.74 -11.55 10.12
CA GLY A 129 -23.70 -12.38 9.41
C GLY A 129 -24.35 -13.40 10.34
N GLU A 130 -23.53 -14.16 11.07
CA GLU A 130 -24.01 -15.16 12.04
C GLU A 130 -24.91 -14.53 13.12
N LEU A 131 -24.53 -13.35 13.64
CA LEU A 131 -25.35 -12.62 14.61
C LEU A 131 -26.67 -12.12 14.03
N ALA A 132 -26.70 -11.73 12.75
CA ALA A 132 -27.91 -11.28 12.08
C ALA A 132 -28.86 -12.44 11.83
N GLU A 133 -28.34 -13.59 11.41
CA GLU A 133 -29.11 -14.83 11.23
C GLU A 133 -29.71 -15.33 12.55
N ALA A 134 -28.90 -15.36 13.62
CA ALA A 134 -29.39 -15.74 14.95
C ALA A 134 -30.50 -14.79 15.44
N LEU A 135 -30.37 -13.48 15.21
CA LEU A 135 -31.40 -12.53 15.61
C LEU A 135 -32.68 -12.67 14.78
N ALA A 136 -32.56 -12.98 13.48
CA ALA A 136 -33.71 -13.27 12.63
C ALA A 136 -34.44 -14.55 13.06
N ALA A 137 -33.69 -15.60 13.41
CA ALA A 137 -34.26 -16.85 13.93
C ALA A 137 -34.98 -16.63 15.28
N ASP A 138 -34.39 -15.85 16.19
CA ASP A 138 -35.02 -15.47 17.47
C ASP A 138 -36.30 -14.66 17.27
N GLN A 139 -36.35 -13.78 16.26
CA GLN A 139 -37.54 -13.00 15.93
C GLN A 139 -38.65 -13.90 15.39
N LEU A 140 -38.34 -14.78 14.44
CA LEU A 140 -39.29 -15.75 13.91
C LEU A 140 -39.85 -16.65 15.02
N ALA A 141 -38.99 -17.17 15.90
CA ALA A 141 -39.43 -18.00 17.02
C ALA A 141 -40.35 -17.24 17.99
N ARG A 142 -40.12 -15.94 18.21
CA ARG A 142 -41.03 -15.10 19.03
C ARG A 142 -42.35 -14.84 18.33
N GLU A 143 -42.33 -14.54 17.04
CA GLU A 143 -43.56 -14.36 16.25
C GLU A 143 -44.40 -15.65 16.26
N GLU A 144 -43.77 -16.82 16.08
CA GLU A 144 -44.44 -18.13 16.19
C GLU A 144 -45.04 -18.35 17.58
N ALA A 145 -44.30 -18.04 18.65
CA ALA A 145 -44.79 -18.15 20.02
C ALA A 145 -45.97 -17.21 20.31
N GLU A 146 -45.91 -15.97 19.83
CA GLU A 146 -47.01 -14.99 19.97
C GLU A 146 -48.27 -15.45 19.22
N ILE A 147 -48.10 -16.07 18.05
CA ILE A 147 -49.20 -16.68 17.29
C ILE A 147 -49.80 -17.85 18.08
N GLU A 148 -48.97 -18.78 18.57
CA GLU A 148 -49.44 -19.95 19.33
C GLU A 148 -50.16 -19.54 20.61
N ASP A 149 -49.67 -18.53 21.33
CA ASP A 149 -50.34 -17.95 22.51
C ASP A 149 -51.69 -17.33 22.15
N ALA A 150 -51.80 -16.63 21.01
CA ALA A 150 -53.06 -16.05 20.55
C ALA A 150 -54.12 -17.11 20.21
N PHE A 151 -53.69 -18.30 19.75
CA PHE A 151 -54.57 -19.43 19.46
C PHE A 151 -54.88 -20.31 20.68
N SER A 152 -53.99 -20.38 21.66
CA SER A 152 -54.12 -21.20 22.87
C SER A 152 -54.95 -20.54 23.98
N ARG A 153 -55.12 -19.22 23.95
CA ARG A 153 -56.02 -18.53 24.89
C ARG A 153 -57.47 -18.94 24.64
N PRO A 154 -58.21 -19.41 25.66
CA PRO A 154 -59.62 -19.72 25.50
C PRO A 154 -60.34 -18.43 25.11
N ARG A 155 -60.93 -18.39 23.92
CA ARG A 155 -61.88 -17.35 23.54
C ARG A 155 -62.97 -17.33 24.61
N THR A 156 -63.00 -16.31 25.46
CA THR A 156 -64.17 -16.01 26.27
C THR A 156 -65.33 -15.90 25.31
N ARG A 157 -66.24 -16.88 25.36
CA ARG A 157 -67.47 -16.84 24.57
C ARG A 157 -68.14 -15.48 24.85
N PRO A 158 -68.49 -14.70 23.81
CA PRO A 158 -69.33 -13.53 24.02
C PRO A 158 -70.67 -14.03 24.57
N GLY A 159 -70.88 -13.85 25.88
CA GLY A 159 -72.12 -14.27 26.56
C GLY A 159 -71.98 -14.94 27.91
N THR A 160 -70.79 -15.17 28.47
CA THR A 160 -70.69 -15.70 29.85
C THR A 160 -70.74 -14.54 30.86
N PRO A 161 -71.81 -14.38 31.66
CA PRO A 161 -71.83 -13.38 32.73
C PRO A 161 -70.77 -13.73 33.80
N PRO A 162 -70.21 -12.72 34.49
CA PRO A 162 -69.21 -12.94 35.53
C PRO A 162 -69.81 -13.79 36.67
N PRO A 163 -69.01 -14.66 37.32
CA PRO A 163 -69.49 -15.42 38.45
C PRO A 163 -69.88 -14.47 39.58
N GLU A 164 -71.12 -14.61 40.07
CA GLU A 164 -71.58 -13.96 41.29
C GLU A 164 -70.61 -14.28 42.43
N VAL A 165 -70.08 -13.21 43.03
CA VAL A 165 -69.32 -13.27 44.26
C VAL A 165 -70.30 -13.61 45.38
N ALA A 166 -70.33 -14.87 45.81
CA ALA A 166 -71.04 -15.27 47.02
C ALA A 166 -70.31 -14.68 48.24
N ALA A 167 -71.06 -13.92 49.03
CA ALA A 167 -70.65 -13.29 50.29
C ALA A 167 -70.42 -14.30 51.42
#